data_AF-A0A2B8A154-F1
#
_entry.id   AF-A0A2B8A154-F1
#
_cell.length_a   1.000
_cell.length_b   1.000
_cell.length_c   1.000
_cell.angle_alpha   90.00
_cell.angle_beta   90.00
_cell.angle_gamma   90.00
#
_symmetry.space_group_name_H-M   'P 1'
#
loop_
_entity.id
_entity.type
_entity.pdbx_description
1 polymer ?
#
loop_
_entity_poly.entity_id
_entity_poly.type
_entity_poly.pdbx_seq_one_letter_code
_entity_poly.pdbx_strand_id
1 'polypeptide(L)'
;MEEIQKQELTSMDIKKTQLQKLKALFPEAFTEGLKVDWDKLRLTLGDDADTGKERYGMNWPGKADCFKTIQRPSIAALIPAREES
;
A
#
# COMPACT_ATOMS: atom_id res chain seq x y z
N MET A 1 -12.17 -44.60 -24.25
CA MET A 1 -11.08 -44.46 -23.26
C MET A 1 -10.97 -42.98 -22.98
N GLU A 2 -11.44 -42.53 -21.83
CA GLU A 2 -11.31 -41.12 -21.45
C GLU A 2 -9.85 -40.83 -21.11
N GLU A 3 -9.31 -39.79 -21.75
CA GLU A 3 -7.95 -39.32 -21.51
C GLU A 3 -7.83 -38.74 -20.10
N ILE A 4 -6.93 -39.31 -19.31
CA ILE A 4 -6.62 -38.85 -17.97
C ILE A 4 -5.86 -37.51 -18.10
N GLN A 5 -6.52 -36.42 -17.71
CA GLN A 5 -5.88 -35.11 -17.62
C GLN A 5 -4.79 -35.13 -16.54
N LYS A 6 -3.54 -35.01 -16.97
CA LYS A 6 -2.40 -34.80 -16.05
C LYS A 6 -2.51 -33.42 -15.42
N GLN A 7 -2.80 -33.39 -14.13
CA GLN A 7 -2.67 -32.16 -13.35
C GLN A 7 -1.20 -31.93 -12.96
N GLU A 8 -0.80 -30.66 -12.91
CA GLU A 8 0.51 -30.29 -12.38
C GLU A 8 0.58 -30.57 -10.88
N LEU A 9 1.67 -31.20 -10.44
CA LEU A 9 2.00 -31.45 -9.03
C LEU A 9 2.65 -30.23 -8.37
N THR A 10 2.24 -29.02 -8.75
CA THR A 10 2.81 -27.79 -8.21
C THR A 10 1.99 -27.35 -7.00
N SER A 11 2.63 -27.35 -5.83
CA SER A 11 2.03 -26.81 -4.60
C SER A 11 1.77 -25.31 -4.75
N MET A 12 0.68 -24.81 -4.18
CA MET A 12 0.36 -23.38 -4.18
C MET A 12 1.51 -22.58 -3.57
N ASP A 13 2.01 -21.58 -4.30
CA ASP A 13 2.94 -20.61 -3.76
C ASP A 13 2.20 -19.64 -2.83
N ILE A 14 2.15 -20.01 -1.55
CA ILE A 14 1.51 -19.23 -0.49
C ILE A 14 2.13 -17.83 -0.42
N LYS A 15 3.46 -17.73 -0.57
CA LYS A 15 4.16 -16.44 -0.49
C LYS A 15 3.73 -15.52 -1.62
N LYS A 16 3.70 -16.00 -2.86
CA LYS A 16 3.23 -15.20 -4.01
C LYS A 16 1.78 -14.77 -3.85
N THR A 17 0.93 -15.66 -3.33
CA THR A 17 -0.47 -15.36 -3.05
C THR A 17 -0.63 -14.25 -2.00
N GLN A 18 0.14 -14.32 -0.90
CA GLN A 18 0.10 -13.28 0.14
C GLN A 18 0.65 -11.93 -0.36
N LEU A 19 1.72 -11.95 -1.16
CA LEU A 19 2.27 -10.73 -1.76
C LEU A 19 1.27 -10.07 -2.74
N GLN A 20 0.50 -10.85 -3.49
CA GLN A 20 -0.56 -10.31 -4.35
C GLN A 20 -1.68 -9.64 -3.53
N LYS A 21 -2.09 -10.26 -2.41
CA LYS A 21 -3.07 -9.63 -1.50
C LYS A 21 -2.55 -8.32 -0.92
N LEU A 22 -1.30 -8.30 -0.47
CA LEU A 22 -0.68 -7.08 0.06
C LEU A 22 -0.59 -5.98 -1.01
N LYS A 23 -0.24 -6.34 -2.25
CA LYS A 23 -0.20 -5.39 -3.39
C LYS A 23 -1.56 -4.81 -3.75
N ALA A 24 -2.63 -5.58 -3.56
CA ALA A 24 -3.98 -5.08 -3.78
C ALA A 24 -4.41 -4.04 -2.73
N LEU A 25 -3.90 -4.15 -1.50
CA LEU A 25 -4.23 -3.24 -0.39
C LEU A 25 -3.33 -1.99 -0.37
N PHE A 26 -2.03 -2.16 -0.61
CA PHE A 26 -1.02 -1.10 -0.50
C PHE A 26 -0.13 -1.06 -1.75
N PRO A 27 -0.67 -0.69 -2.92
CA PRO A 27 0.10 -0.67 -4.17
C PRO A 27 1.33 0.24 -4.10
N GLU A 28 1.26 1.33 -3.33
CA GLU A 28 2.34 2.31 -3.12
C GLU A 28 3.56 1.75 -2.36
N ALA A 29 3.37 0.65 -1.61
CA ALA A 29 4.43 -0.04 -0.89
C ALA A 29 5.23 -1.02 -1.77
N PHE A 30 4.89 -1.14 -3.05
CA PHE A 30 5.60 -2.00 -3.99
C PHE A 30 6.45 -1.19 -4.98
N THR A 31 7.62 -1.71 -5.28
CA THR A 31 8.49 -1.21 -6.36
C THR A 31 8.29 -2.03 -7.63
N GLU A 32 9.01 -1.70 -8.72
CA GLU A 32 8.93 -2.44 -9.99
C GLU A 32 8.94 -3.97 -9.76
N GLY A 33 7.88 -4.64 -10.21
CA GLY A 33 7.64 -6.06 -9.97
C GLY A 33 6.78 -6.37 -8.72
N LEU A 34 7.22 -7.38 -7.95
CA LEU A 34 6.56 -7.93 -6.77
C LEU A 34 7.41 -7.73 -5.49
N LYS A 35 8.29 -6.73 -5.51
CA LYS A 35 9.22 -6.41 -4.42
C LYS A 35 8.61 -5.36 -3.50
N VAL A 36 8.54 -5.70 -2.21
CA VAL A 36 8.03 -4.82 -1.15
C VAL A 36 9.12 -3.84 -0.73
N ASP A 37 8.75 -2.57 -0.67
CA ASP A 37 9.50 -1.50 -0.03
C ASP A 37 8.99 -1.37 1.42
N TRP A 38 9.79 -1.86 2.36
CA TRP A 38 9.40 -1.93 3.78
C TRP A 38 9.31 -0.55 4.43
N ASP A 39 10.11 0.41 3.97
CA ASP A 39 10.08 1.77 4.50
C ASP A 39 8.78 2.47 4.06
N LYS A 40 8.39 2.30 2.78
CA LYS A 40 7.09 2.79 2.31
C LYS A 40 5.92 2.11 2.99
N LEU A 41 5.98 0.79 3.18
CA LEU A 41 4.91 0.06 3.88
C LEU A 41 4.72 0.57 5.31
N ARG A 42 5.81 0.82 6.04
CA ARG A 42 5.76 1.40 7.39
C ARG A 42 5.14 2.79 7.38
N LEU A 43 5.53 3.64 6.45
CA LEU A 43 4.98 4.99 6.29
C LEU A 43 3.47 4.95 5.98
N THR A 44 3.05 4.06 5.08
CA THR A 44 1.63 3.85 4.73
C THR A 44 0.81 3.41 5.93
N LEU A 45 1.38 2.57 6.80
CA LEU A 45 0.74 2.13 8.04
C LEU A 45 0.76 3.19 9.16
N GLY A 46 1.33 4.37 8.91
CA GLY A 46 1.37 5.49 9.84
C GLY A 46 2.49 5.39 10.88
N ASP A 47 3.47 4.50 10.68
CA ASP A 47 4.64 4.42 11.54
C ASP A 47 5.60 5.58 11.25
N ASP A 48 6.33 6.01 12.28
CA ASP A 48 7.32 7.08 12.24
C ASP A 48 8.63 6.54 11.63
N ALA A 49 8.57 6.17 10.35
CA ALA A 49 9.74 5.73 9.62
C ALA A 49 10.54 6.96 9.16
N ASP A 50 11.75 7.13 9.69
CA ASP A 50 12.74 8.05 9.12
C ASP A 50 13.12 7.51 7.73
N THR A 51 12.42 7.99 6.70
CA THR A 51 12.74 7.67 5.32
C THR A 51 14.08 8.33 5.02
N GLY A 52 15.18 7.61 5.27
CA GLY A 52 16.50 8.01 4.81
C GLY A 52 16.45 8.40 3.33
N LYS A 53 17.43 9.17 2.84
CA LYS A 53 17.44 9.74 1.47
C LYS A 53 16.90 8.75 0.43
N GLU A 54 15.65 8.96 0.01
CA GLU A 54 15.02 8.20 -1.08
C GLU A 54 15.96 8.28 -2.29
N ARG A 55 16.39 7.12 -2.82
CA ARG A 55 17.34 7.08 -3.94
C ARG A 55 16.79 7.80 -5.17
N TYR A 56 15.46 7.75 -5.34
CA TYR A 56 14.69 8.50 -6.31
C TYR A 56 13.36 8.90 -5.65
N GLY A 57 13.18 10.19 -5.40
CA GLY A 57 11.98 10.71 -4.76
C GLY A 57 12.09 12.22 -4.54
N MET A 58 10.97 12.93 -4.65
CA MET A 58 10.93 14.33 -4.28
C MET A 58 10.91 14.39 -2.74
N ASN A 59 12.00 14.89 -2.15
CA ASN A 59 12.12 15.08 -0.72
C ASN A 59 12.05 16.57 -0.41
N TRP A 60 11.12 16.97 0.46
CA TRP A 60 10.96 18.34 0.93
C TRP A 60 10.75 18.36 2.45
N PRO A 61 11.16 19.44 3.14
CA PRO A 61 10.90 19.59 4.57
C PRO A 61 9.40 19.44 4.88
N GLY A 62 9.06 18.57 5.83
CA GLY A 62 7.67 18.32 6.25
C GLY A 62 6.89 17.31 5.39
N LYS A 63 7.50 16.65 4.40
CA LYS A 63 6.85 15.58 3.62
C LYS A 63 6.24 14.50 4.53
N ALA A 64 7.00 14.03 5.52
CA ALA A 64 6.54 13.02 6.47
C ALA A 64 5.36 13.52 7.32
N ASP A 65 5.42 14.77 7.80
CA ASP A 65 4.34 15.38 8.58
C ASP A 65 3.04 15.54 7.77
N CYS A 66 3.15 15.83 6.47
CA CYS A 66 2.00 15.83 5.56
C CYS A 66 1.31 14.46 5.51
N PHE A 67 2.06 13.36 5.37
CA PHE A 67 1.50 12.00 5.36
C PHE A 67 0.75 11.68 6.65
N LYS A 68 1.33 12.01 7.81
CA LYS A 68 0.66 11.84 9.11
C LYS A 68 -0.65 12.64 9.20
N THR A 69 -0.64 13.86 8.68
CA THR A 69 -1.80 14.75 8.71
C THR A 69 -2.94 14.22 7.84
N ILE A 70 -2.64 13.69 6.64
CA ILE A 70 -3.65 13.14 5.73
C ILE A 70 -4.31 11.88 6.31
N GLN A 71 -3.56 11.07 7.05
CA GLN A 71 -4.11 9.87 7.69
C GLN A 71 -4.95 10.17 8.94
N ARG A 72 -4.91 11.40 9.46
CA ARG A 72 -5.64 11.79 10.66
C ARG A 72 -7.14 11.95 10.35
N PRO A 73 -8.05 11.30 11.10
CA PRO A 73 -9.48 11.50 10.92
C PRO A 73 -9.88 12.94 11.23
N SER A 74 -10.83 13.48 10.47
CA SER A 74 -11.44 14.78 10.77
C SER A 74 -12.23 14.71 12.08
N ILE A 75 -12.06 15.74 12.91
CA ILE A 75 -12.84 15.92 14.15
C ILE A 75 -14.00 16.91 13.97
N ALA A 76 -14.11 17.52 12.79
CA ALA A 76 -15.13 18.53 12.50
C ALA A 76 -16.38 17.91 11.85
N ALA A 77 -17.54 18.45 12.20
CA ALA A 77 -18.81 18.13 11.54
C ALA A 77 -19.12 19.18 10.46
N LEU A 78 -19.52 18.72 9.27
CA LEU A 78 -20.00 19.60 8.21
C LEU A 78 -21.40 20.13 8.55
N ILE A 79 -21.67 21.39 8.22
CA ILE A 79 -22.98 22.02 8.34
C ILE A 79 -23.65 22.04 6.97
N PRO A 80 -24.93 21.64 6.83
CA PRO A 80 -25.62 21.63 5.54
C PRO A 80 -25.77 23.04 4.93
N ALA A 81 -25.40 23.19 3.66
CA ALA A 81 -25.62 24.41 2.86
C ALA A 81 -26.90 24.25 2.02
N ARG A 82 -28.06 24.58 2.60
CA ARG A 82 -29.37 24.34 1.99
C ARG A 82 -29.62 25.10 0.69
N GLU A 83 -28.99 26.25 0.52
CA GLU A 83 -29.14 27.08 -0.68
C GLU A 83 -28.39 26.50 -1.91
N GLU A 84 -27.52 25.50 -1.70
CA GLU A 84 -26.71 24.87 -2.74
C GLU A 84 -27.14 23.41 -3.02
N SER A 85 -28.28 22.96 -2.48
CA SER A 85 -28.88 21.62 -2.68
C SER A 85 -30.15 21.62 -3.51
#